data_AF-E8M583-F1
#
_entry.id   AF-E8M583-F1
#
_cell.length_a   1.000
_cell.length_b   1.000
_cell.length_c   1.000
_cell.angle_alpha   90.00
_cell.angle_beta   90.00
_cell.angle_gamma   90.00
#
_symmetry.space_group_name_H-M   'P 1'
#
loop_
_entity.id
_entity.type
_entity.pdbx_description
1 polymer ?
#
loop_
_entity_poly.entity_id
_entity_poly.type
_entity_poly.pdbx_seq_one_letter_code
_entity_poly.pdbx_strand_id
1 'polypeptide(L)'
;MWPDLTSIKYVSDRVANEKDVGDGSAVFLLQSEGKSIGSPIPIEIPQYAFHTNLETGEKRSVVVIQAEEANGQKVVGAIDIQSNGFMVGLLFEFDLLGTKPPR
;
A
#
# COMPACT_ATOMS: atom_id res chain seq x y z
N MET A 1 5.42 12.96 -12.39
CA MET A 1 5.73 13.84 -11.23
C MET A 1 5.22 13.14 -9.99
N TRP A 2 5.98 13.12 -8.90
CA TRP A 2 5.54 12.51 -7.64
C TRP A 2 4.48 13.39 -6.95
N PRO A 3 3.37 12.82 -6.43
CA PRO A 3 2.32 13.61 -5.78
C PRO A 3 2.74 14.07 -4.38
N ASP A 4 2.09 15.09 -3.85
CA ASP A 4 2.26 15.51 -2.45
C ASP A 4 1.60 14.50 -1.51
N LEU A 5 2.40 13.84 -0.66
CA LEU A 5 1.92 12.83 0.28
C LEU A 5 0.91 13.36 1.29
N THR A 6 0.91 14.66 1.61
CA THR A 6 -0.06 15.26 2.54
C THR A 6 -1.50 15.23 2.01
N SER A 7 -1.67 15.05 0.69
CA SER A 7 -2.98 14.92 0.04
C SER A 7 -3.49 13.48 -0.07
N ILE A 8 -2.66 12.50 0.28
CA ILE A 8 -2.94 11.08 0.11
C ILE A 8 -3.61 10.53 1.38
N LYS A 9 -4.76 9.89 1.21
CA LYS A 9 -5.41 9.13 2.28
C LYS A 9 -4.71 7.78 2.45
N TYR A 10 -4.56 7.33 3.69
CA TYR A 10 -3.87 6.09 4.03
C TYR A 10 -4.36 5.52 5.36
N VAL A 11 -4.01 4.28 5.65
CA VAL A 11 -4.25 3.63 6.94
C VAL A 11 -2.93 3.07 7.48
N SER A 12 -2.56 3.47 8.70
CA SER A 12 -1.36 3.02 9.40
C SER A 12 -1.67 2.61 10.84
N ASP A 13 -0.77 1.82 11.44
CA ASP A 13 -0.78 1.43 12.86
C ASP A 13 -2.05 0.71 13.35
N ARG A 14 -2.89 0.28 12.42
CA ARG A 14 -4.09 -0.54 12.64
C ARG A 14 -4.46 -1.29 11.38
N VAL A 15 -5.29 -2.33 11.52
CA VAL A 15 -5.91 -3.02 10.39
C VAL A 15 -6.93 -2.13 9.68
N ALA A 16 -7.04 -2.30 8.36
CA ALA A 16 -8.07 -1.65 7.57
C ALA A 16 -9.47 -2.19 7.90
N ASN A 17 -10.47 -1.33 7.73
CA ASN A 17 -11.89 -1.67 7.80
C ASN A 17 -12.62 -1.20 6.52
N GLU A 18 -13.89 -1.56 6.40
CA GLU A 18 -14.71 -1.23 5.22
C GLU A 18 -14.77 0.27 4.91
N LYS A 19 -14.75 1.12 5.94
CA LYS A 19 -14.74 2.58 5.76
C LYS A 19 -13.44 3.05 5.10
N ASP A 20 -12.30 2.44 5.45
CA ASP A 20 -11.02 2.81 4.84
C ASP A 20 -10.99 2.51 3.35
N VAL A 21 -11.55 1.37 2.96
CA VAL A 21 -11.70 0.99 1.55
C VAL A 21 -12.66 1.95 0.85
N GLY A 22 -13.81 2.26 1.47
CA GLY A 22 -14.77 3.22 0.94
C GLY A 22 -14.22 4.64 0.78
N ASP A 23 -13.31 5.06 1.68
CA ASP A 23 -12.69 6.39 1.64
C ASP A 23 -11.46 6.46 0.72
N GLY A 24 -10.93 5.32 0.29
CA GLY A 24 -9.69 5.21 -0.48
C GLY A 24 -8.41 5.33 0.35
N SER A 25 -8.47 5.13 1.67
CA SER A 25 -7.30 5.02 2.56
C SER A 25 -6.75 3.59 2.65
N ALA A 26 -7.50 2.59 2.16
CA ALA A 26 -7.09 1.19 2.07
C ALA A 26 -7.55 0.60 0.72
N VAL A 27 -6.87 -0.45 0.27
CA VAL A 27 -7.19 -1.15 -0.99
C VAL A 27 -7.84 -2.52 -0.73
N PHE A 28 -7.55 -3.14 0.42
CA PHE A 28 -8.05 -4.47 0.75
C PHE A 28 -8.40 -4.62 2.24
N LEU A 29 -9.12 -5.69 2.55
CA LEU A 29 -9.35 -6.17 3.92
C LEU A 29 -8.79 -7.58 4.06
N LEU A 30 -7.98 -7.82 5.10
CA LEU A 30 -7.55 -9.16 5.47
C LEU A 30 -8.55 -9.75 6.46
N GLN A 31 -9.47 -10.57 5.97
CA GLN A 31 -10.54 -11.16 6.78
C GLN A 31 -10.69 -12.67 6.56
N SER A 32 -11.14 -13.36 7.61
CA SER A 32 -11.64 -14.73 7.57
C SER A 32 -12.92 -14.80 8.40
N GLU A 33 -13.98 -15.37 7.84
CA GLU A 33 -15.30 -15.47 8.49
C GLU A 33 -15.81 -14.12 9.04
N GLY A 34 -15.56 -13.02 8.31
CA GLY A 34 -15.96 -11.67 8.70
C GLY A 34 -15.16 -11.03 9.84
N LYS A 35 -14.10 -11.70 10.32
CA LYS A 35 -13.18 -11.15 11.33
C LYS A 35 -11.88 -10.76 10.67
N SER A 36 -11.31 -9.61 11.08
CA SER A 36 -9.97 -9.23 10.65
C SER A 36 -8.96 -10.26 11.14
N ILE A 37 -8.10 -10.72 10.24
CA ILE A 37 -6.98 -11.62 10.51
C ILE A 37 -5.62 -10.95 10.27
N GLY A 38 -5.64 -9.67 9.86
CA GLY A 38 -4.45 -8.89 9.59
C GLY A 38 -3.81 -8.35 10.86
N SER A 39 -2.59 -7.87 10.72
CA SER A 39 -1.91 -7.02 11.70
C SER A 39 -1.14 -5.94 10.94
N PRO A 40 -1.10 -4.69 11.43
CA PRO A 40 -0.35 -3.63 10.76
C PRO A 40 1.16 -3.94 10.74
N ILE A 41 1.82 -3.59 9.65
CA ILE A 41 3.28 -3.66 9.54
C ILE A 41 3.86 -2.30 9.97
N PRO A 42 4.91 -2.26 10.82
CA PRO A 42 5.50 -1.01 11.30
C PRO A 42 6.45 -0.40 10.26
N ILE A 43 5.88 0.15 9.18
CA ILE A 43 6.59 0.96 8.18
C ILE A 43 5.95 2.34 8.08
N GLU A 44 6.75 3.36 7.74
CA GLU A 44 6.26 4.72 7.55
C GLU A 44 5.37 4.79 6.31
N ILE A 45 4.11 5.20 6.47
CA ILE A 45 3.17 5.38 5.35
C ILE A 45 2.35 6.67 5.58
N PRO A 46 1.94 7.37 4.50
CA PRO A 46 2.15 7.01 3.11
C PRO A 46 3.62 7.25 2.71
N GLN A 47 4.14 6.47 1.78
CA GLN A 47 5.51 6.64 1.28
C GLN A 47 5.62 6.29 -0.20
N TYR A 48 6.61 6.87 -0.88
CA TYR A 48 6.90 6.55 -2.27
C TYR A 48 7.53 5.17 -2.38
N ALA A 49 7.24 4.47 -3.47
CA ALA A 49 7.89 3.22 -3.80
C ALA A 49 7.99 2.99 -5.31
N PHE A 50 8.86 2.08 -5.70
CA PHE A 50 8.75 1.39 -6.99
C PHE A 50 8.17 0.00 -6.77
N HIS A 51 7.03 -0.28 -7.39
CA HIS A 51 6.54 -1.65 -7.51
C HIS A 51 7.15 -2.32 -8.74
N THR A 52 7.65 -3.55 -8.58
CA THR A 52 8.13 -4.37 -9.69
C THR A 52 7.21 -5.57 -9.89
N ASN A 53 6.55 -5.67 -11.04
CA ASN A 53 5.86 -6.89 -11.43
C ASN A 53 6.91 -7.97 -11.72
N LEU A 54 6.94 -9.05 -10.95
CA LEU A 54 7.97 -10.07 -11.06
C LEU A 54 7.84 -10.97 -12.31
N GLU A 55 6.65 -11.04 -12.92
CA GLU A 55 6.44 -11.82 -14.15
C GLU A 55 6.92 -11.05 -15.37
N THR A 56 6.63 -9.75 -15.44
CA THR A 56 6.91 -8.92 -16.63
C THR A 56 8.18 -8.08 -16.50
N GLY A 57 8.69 -7.89 -15.28
CA GLY A 57 9.76 -6.95 -14.97
C GLY A 57 9.33 -5.48 -15.03
N GLU A 58 8.05 -5.20 -15.26
CA GLU A 58 7.53 -3.83 -15.35
C GLU A 58 7.66 -3.12 -14.00
N LYS A 59 8.26 -1.92 -14.02
CA LYS A 59 8.38 -1.07 -12.84
C LYS A 59 7.40 0.09 -12.88
N ARG A 60 6.70 0.32 -11.78
CA ARG A 60 5.73 1.40 -11.63
C ARG A 60 6.04 2.26 -10.42
N SER A 61 5.88 3.57 -10.57
CA SER A 61 5.97 4.52 -9.48
C SER A 61 4.66 4.54 -8.71
N VAL A 62 4.71 4.28 -7.41
CA VAL A 62 3.51 4.15 -6.57
C VAL A 62 3.66 4.92 -5.27
N VAL A 63 2.54 5.17 -4.61
CA VAL A 63 2.47 5.59 -3.21
C VAL A 63 1.86 4.47 -2.39
N VAL A 64 2.62 3.92 -1.44
CA VAL A 64 2.11 2.94 -0.48
C VAL A 64 1.18 3.64 0.52
N ILE A 65 -0.03 3.10 0.70
CA ILE A 65 -1.07 3.67 1.57
C ILE A 65 -1.59 2.69 2.64
N GLN A 66 -1.23 1.42 2.53
CA GLN A 66 -1.64 0.37 3.46
C GLN A 66 -0.55 -0.70 3.51
N ALA A 67 -0.23 -1.20 4.69
CA ALA A 67 0.69 -2.32 4.88
C ALA A 67 0.26 -3.19 6.05
N GLU A 68 -0.11 -4.44 5.76
CA GLU A 68 -0.58 -5.40 6.75
C GLU A 68 0.01 -6.79 6.49
N GLU A 69 0.08 -7.60 7.53
CA GLU A 69 0.52 -8.98 7.47
C GLU A 69 -0.60 -9.92 7.92
N ALA A 70 -0.80 -11.01 7.19
CA ALA A 70 -1.60 -12.15 7.65
C ALA A 70 -0.94 -13.45 7.20
N ASN A 71 -0.96 -14.48 8.05
CA ASN A 71 -0.42 -15.81 7.74
C ASN A 71 1.04 -15.78 7.21
N GLY A 72 1.87 -14.87 7.73
CA GLY A 72 3.27 -14.70 7.31
C GLY A 72 3.47 -13.99 5.97
N GLN A 73 2.40 -13.53 5.32
CA GLN A 73 2.45 -12.76 4.08
C GLN A 73 2.28 -11.28 4.37
N LYS A 74 3.27 -10.49 3.98
CA LYS A 74 3.25 -9.03 4.07
C LYS A 74 2.66 -8.46 2.80
N VAL A 75 1.50 -7.83 2.91
CA VAL A 75 0.70 -7.32 1.80
C VAL A 75 0.65 -5.80 1.87
N VAL A 76 0.78 -5.17 0.71
CA VAL A 76 0.84 -3.72 0.55
C VAL A 76 -0.24 -3.26 -0.42
N GLY A 77 -0.96 -2.22 -0.03
CA GLY A 77 -1.89 -1.49 -0.88
C GLY A 77 -1.24 -0.18 -1.32
N ALA A 78 -1.31 0.13 -2.61
CA ALA A 78 -0.66 1.31 -3.17
C ALA A 78 -1.53 1.99 -4.24
N ILE A 79 -1.23 3.27 -4.49
CA ILE A 79 -1.78 4.06 -5.59
C ILE A 79 -0.71 4.14 -6.68
N ASP A 80 -1.04 3.69 -7.87
CA ASP A 80 -0.23 3.89 -9.07
C ASP A 80 -0.29 5.34 -9.52
N ILE A 81 0.86 6.01 -9.63
CA ILE A 81 0.93 7.46 -9.87
C ILE A 81 0.54 7.82 -11.31
N GLN A 82 0.70 6.91 -12.27
CA GLN A 82 0.41 7.19 -13.67
C GLN A 82 -1.08 7.06 -13.97
N SER A 83 -1.71 6.00 -13.46
CA SER A 83 -3.11 5.69 -13.69
C SER A 83 -4.04 6.24 -12.62
N ASN A 84 -3.51 6.64 -11.46
CA ASN A 84 -4.26 6.95 -10.25
C ASN A 84 -5.16 5.78 -9.77
N GLY A 85 -4.80 4.56 -10.17
CA GLY A 85 -5.49 3.33 -9.80
C GLY A 85 -4.91 2.71 -8.53
N PHE A 86 -5.74 1.94 -7.82
CA PHE A 86 -5.26 1.13 -6.71
C PHE A 86 -4.62 -0.16 -7.18
N MET A 87 -3.65 -0.64 -6.40
CA MET A 87 -3.03 -1.94 -6.61
C MET A 87 -2.67 -2.60 -5.28
N VAL A 88 -2.50 -3.92 -5.33
CA VAL A 88 -2.11 -4.76 -4.21
C VAL A 88 -0.93 -5.61 -4.63
N GLY A 89 0.04 -5.77 -3.75
CA GLY A 89 1.19 -6.66 -3.97
C GLY A 89 1.79 -7.13 -2.64
N LEU A 90 2.80 -7.98 -2.74
CA LEU A 90 3.59 -8.43 -1.60
C LEU A 90 4.69 -7.41 -1.32
N LEU A 91 5.00 -7.14 -0.04
CA LEU A 91 5.95 -6.10 0.35
C LEU A 91 7.32 -6.23 -0.36
N PHE A 92 7.80 -7.44 -0.62
CA PHE A 92 9.08 -7.64 -1.30
C PHE A 92 9.10 -7.21 -2.77
N GLU A 93 7.93 -6.96 -3.37
CA GLU A 93 7.78 -6.43 -4.73
C GLU A 93 7.96 -4.90 -4.77
N PHE A 94 8.05 -4.26 -3.59
CA PHE A 94 8.17 -2.82 -3.44
C PHE A 94 9.56 -2.42 -2.96
N ASP A 95 10.21 -1.54 -3.72
CA ASP A 95 11.37 -0.79 -3.28
C ASP A 95 10.91 0.50 -2.62
N LEU A 96 11.04 0.59 -1.31
CA LEU A 96 10.54 1.68 -0.48
C LEU A 96 11.50 2.87 -0.50
N LEU A 97 11.01 4.03 -0.92
CA LEU A 97 11.80 5.25 -1.16
C LEU A 97 11.64 6.30 -0.06
N GLY A 98 10.71 6.07 0.89
CA GLY A 98 10.42 6.99 2.00
C GLY A 98 9.48 8.14 1.62
N THR A 99 9.45 9.16 2.48
CA THR A 99 8.46 10.25 2.43
C THR A 99 8.90 11.50 1.66
N LYS A 100 10.12 11.49 1.12
CA LYS A 100 10.65 12.58 0.30
C LYS A 100 10.54 12.22 -1.18
N PRO A 101 10.06 13.12 -2.05
CA PRO A 101 10.00 12.86 -3.48
C PRO A 101 11.37 12.40 -4.01
N PRO A 102 11.44 11.25 -4.69
CA PRO A 102 12.66 10.81 -5.37
C PRO A 102 13.13 11.87 -6.38
N ARG A 103 14.45 12.01 -6.50
CA ARG A 103 15.09 12.93 -7.46
C ARG A 103 14.97 12.42 -8.89
#